data_AF-A0A7G8D813-F1
#
_entry.id   AF-A0A7G8D813-F1
#
_cell.length_a   1.000
_cell.length_b   1.000
_cell.length_c   1.000
_cell.angle_alpha   90.00
_cell.angle_beta   90.00
_cell.angle_gamma   90.00
#
_symmetry.space_group_name_H-M   'P 1'
#
loop_
_entity.id
_entity.type
_entity.pdbx_description
1 polymer ?
#
loop_
_entity_poly.entity_id
_entity_poly.type
_entity_poly.pdbx_seq_one_letter_code
_entity_poly.pdbx_strand_id
1 'polypeptide(L)' 'MTNFQLTPAEIGVLNLLLEGNSNRAIAETLVLSVRTVESHISSSLGKTGCRSRLQLSLWWLQQVKEDKRVCAGRVPSLPA' A
#
# COMPACT_ATOMS: atom_id res chain seq x y z
N MET A 1 -17.02 0.49 10.86
CA MET A 1 -15.71 0.35 11.53
C MET A 1 -14.99 -0.82 10.90
N THR A 2 -14.18 -0.59 9.88
CA THR A 2 -13.43 -1.67 9.25
C THR A 2 -11.98 -1.61 9.70
N ASN A 3 -11.71 -2.17 10.88
CA ASN A 3 -10.35 -2.39 11.38
C ASN A 3 -9.73 -3.55 10.60
N PHE A 4 -9.25 -3.26 9.39
CA PHE A 4 -8.53 -4.22 8.58
C PHE A 4 -7.08 -4.32 9.08
N GLN A 5 -6.80 -5.31 9.94
CA GLN A 5 -5.42 -5.63 10.31
C GLN A 5 -4.71 -6.28 9.11
N LEU A 6 -4.08 -5.43 8.30
CA LEU A 6 -3.16 -5.89 7.27
C LEU A 6 -1.88 -6.40 7.91
N THR A 7 -1.36 -7.48 7.36
CA THR A 7 -0.08 -8.06 7.77
C THR A 7 1.09 -7.19 7.28
N PRO A 8 2.27 -7.28 7.91
CA PRO A 8 3.46 -6.53 7.48
C PRO A 8 3.83 -6.79 6.01
N ALA A 9 3.63 -8.02 5.53
CA ALA A 9 3.86 -8.39 4.13
C ALA A 9 2.88 -7.68 3.18
N GLU A 10 1.59 -7.64 3.54
CA GLU A 10 0.58 -6.92 2.75
C GLU A 10 0.87 -5.41 2.70
N ILE A 11 1.26 -4.82 3.84
CA ILE A 11 1.67 -3.42 3.93
C ILE A 11 2.87 -3.13 3.02
N GLY A 12 3.89 -3.99 3.05
CA GLY A 12 5.07 -3.87 2.17
C GLY A 12 4.69 -3.91 0.69
N VAL A 13 3.81 -4.82 0.30
CA VAL A 13 3.28 -4.90 -1.07
C VAL A 13 2.53 -3.62 -1.44
N LEU A 14 1.65 -3.10 -0.57
CA LEU A 14 0.85 -1.90 -0.81
C LEU A 14 1.69 -0.62 -0.94
N ASN A 15 2.77 -0.49 -0.18
CA ASN A 15 3.69 0.64 -0.29
C ASN A 15 4.36 0.67 -1.66
N LEU A 16 4.93 -0.45 -2.09
CA LEU A 16 5.57 -0.56 -3.40
C LEU A 16 4.55 -0.41 -4.54
N LEU A 17 3.31 -0.85 -4.32
CA LEU A 17 2.20 -0.67 -5.25
C LEU A 17 1.87 0.82 -5.47
N LEU A 18 1.90 1.64 -4.41
CA LEU A 18 1.70 3.10 -4.47
C LEU A 18 2.82 3.84 -5.18
N GLU A 19 4.04 3.34 -5.07
CA GLU A 19 5.19 3.86 -5.83
C GLU A 19 5.10 3.59 -7.33
N GLY A 20 4.09 2.82 -7.78
CA GLY A 20 3.89 2.48 -9.19
C GLY A 20 4.67 1.26 -9.65
N ASN A 21 5.26 0.50 -8.73
CA ASN A 21 6.00 -0.72 -9.10
C ASN A 21 5.05 -1.78 -9.68
N SER A 22 5.56 -2.51 -10.68
CA SER A 22 4.88 -3.68 -11.24
C SER A 22 5.03 -4.89 -10.31
N ASN A 23 4.13 -5.87 -10.39
CA ASN A 23 4.13 -7.02 -9.47
C ASN A 23 5.47 -7.78 -9.47
N ARG A 24 6.17 -7.79 -10.61
CA ARG A 24 7.51 -8.35 -10.74
C ARG A 24 8.55 -7.56 -9.95
N ALA A 25 8.57 -6.24 -10.08
CA ALA A 25 9.48 -5.38 -9.30
C ALA A 25 9.20 -5.48 -7.79
N ILE A 26 7.93 -5.58 -7.40
CA ILE A 26 7.53 -5.80 -6.01
C ILE A 26 8.06 -7.16 -5.51
N ALA A 27 7.89 -8.21 -6.31
CA ALA A 27 8.37 -9.55 -6.02
C ALA A 27 9.90 -9.57 -5.86
N GLU A 28 10.64 -8.91 -6.74
CA GLU A 28 12.10 -8.77 -6.65
C GLU A 28 12.52 -7.99 -5.40
N THR A 29 11.82 -6.89 -5.08
CA THR A 29 12.13 -6.04 -3.91
C THR A 29 11.89 -6.77 -2.58
N LEU A 30 10.79 -7.53 -2.48
CA LEU A 30 10.44 -8.28 -1.27
C LEU A 30 11.07 -9.67 -1.22
N VAL A 31 11.84 -10.07 -2.26
CA VAL A 31 12.44 -11.41 -2.40
C VAL A 31 11.35 -12.50 -2.33
N LEU A 32 10.24 -12.30 -3.05
CA LEU A 32 9.09 -13.18 -3.13
C LEU A 32 8.82 -13.59 -4.59
N SER A 33 8.01 -14.62 -4.79
CA SER A 33 7.48 -14.96 -6.12
C SER A 33 6.36 -14.01 -6.53
N VAL A 34 6.22 -13.74 -7.83
CA VAL A 34 5.11 -12.92 -8.38
C VAL A 34 3.74 -13.46 -7.96
N ARG A 35 3.57 -14.79 -7.95
CA ARG A 35 2.36 -15.47 -7.47
C ARG A 35 2.05 -15.16 -6.00
N THR A 36 3.07 -15.06 -5.17
CA THR A 36 2.93 -14.71 -3.75
C THR A 36 2.47 -13.27 -3.60
N VAL A 37 3.02 -12.35 -4.40
CA VAL A 37 2.56 -10.95 -4.44
C VAL A 37 1.10 -10.86 -4.89
N GLU A 38 0.69 -11.59 -5.93
CA GLU A 38 -0.72 -11.66 -6.37
C GLU A 38 -1.64 -12.20 -5.27
N SER A 39 -1.19 -13.21 -4.52
CA SER A 39 -1.92 -13.77 -3.38
C SER A 39 -2.08 -12.75 -2.25
N HIS A 40 -1.01 -11.99 -1.93
CA HIS A 40 -1.07 -10.90 -0.94
C HIS A 40 -2.02 -9.79 -1.39
N ILE A 41 -2.01 -9.39 -2.66
CA ILE A 41 -2.95 -8.41 -3.20
C ILE A 41 -4.38 -8.93 -3.10
N SER A 42 -4.63 -10.18 -3.48
CA SER A 42 -5.97 -10.79 -3.41
C SER A 42 -6.49 -10.86 -1.98
N SER A 43 -5.62 -11.23 -1.04
CA SER A 43 -5.95 -11.25 0.40
C SER A 43 -6.23 -9.84 0.92
N SER A 44 -5.43 -8.85 0.51
CA SER A 44 -5.63 -7.43 0.86
C SER A 44 -6.93 -6.88 0.29
N LEU A 45 -7.30 -7.23 -0.95
CA LEU A 45 -8.57 -6.87 -1.57
C LEU A 45 -9.75 -7.47 -0.79
N GLY A 46 -9.67 -8.76 -0.47
CA GLY A 46 -10.71 -9.46 0.30
C GLY A 46 -10.87 -8.88 1.71
N LYS A 47 -9.77 -8.54 2.37
CA LYS A 47 -9.79 -7.87 3.67
C LYS A 47 -10.41 -6.48 3.54
N THR A 48 -9.88 -5.62 2.67
CA THR A 48 -10.30 -4.21 2.57
C THR A 48 -11.67 -4.00 1.92
N GLY A 49 -12.24 -5.03 1.27
CA GLY A 49 -13.45 -4.91 0.47
C GLY A 49 -13.24 -4.20 -0.88
N CYS A 50 -11.99 -3.95 -1.26
CA CYS A 50 -11.66 -3.37 -2.56
C CYS A 50 -11.84 -4.41 -3.68
N ARG A 51 -12.31 -3.97 -4.85
CA ARG A 51 -12.55 -4.84 -6.02
C ARG A 51 -11.47 -4.75 -7.09
N SER A 52 -10.61 -3.74 -7.01
CA SER A 52 -9.56 -3.51 -8.00
C SER A 52 -8.28 -3.04 -7.34
N ARG A 53 -7.14 -3.37 -7.96
CA ARG A 53 -5.82 -2.86 -7.59
C ARG A 53 -5.82 -1.35 -7.44
N LEU A 54 -6.47 -0.63 -8.36
CA LEU A 54 -6.52 0.83 -8.34
C LEU A 54 -7.30 1.34 -7.13
N GLN A 55 -8.43 0.69 -6.81
CA GLN A 55 -9.21 1.00 -5.62
C GLN A 55 -8.41 0.73 -4.33
N LEU A 56 -7.64 -0.37 -4.30
CA LEU A 56 -6.76 -0.70 -3.19
C LEU A 56 -5.63 0.32 -3.02
N SER A 57 -5.00 0.77 -4.12
CA SER A 57 -4.02 1.85 -4.11
C SER A 57 -4.62 3.15 -3.55
N LEU A 58 -5.79 3.57 -4.03
CA LEU A 58 -6.47 4.77 -3.54
C LEU A 58 -6.83 4.66 -2.06
N TRP A 59 -7.31 3.49 -1.63
CA TRP A 59 -7.63 3.22 -0.23
C TRP A 59 -6.38 3.31 0.66
N TRP A 60 -5.26 2.71 0.24
CA TRP A 60 -3.99 2.78 0.97
C TRP A 60 -3.45 4.21 1.03
N LEU A 61 -3.58 5.00 -0.04
CA LEU A 61 -3.20 6.41 -0.05
C LEU A 61 -3.97 7.24 0.99
N GLN A 62 -5.25 6.90 1.22
CA GLN A 62 -6.05 7.54 2.27
C GLN A 62 -5.57 7.16 3.67
N GLN A 63 -5.12 5.91 3.88
CA GLN A 63 -4.57 5.44 5.16
C GLN A 63 -3.21 6.08 5.50
N VAL A 64 -2.31 6.23 4.52
CA VAL A 64 -1.01 6.93 4.72
C VAL A 64 -1.22 8.38 5.21
N LYS A 65 -2.35 9.00 4.86
CA LYS A 65 -2.71 10.34 5.32
C LYS A 65 -3.06 10.38 6.82
N GLU A 66 -3.58 9.28 7.38
CA GLU A 66 -3.84 9.15 8.81
C GLU A 66 -2.53 8.95 9.59
N ASP A 67 -1.59 8.15 9.08
CA ASP A 67 -0.25 8.00 9.67
C ASP A 67 0.54 9.33 9.65
N LYS A 68 0.43 10.12 8.57
CA LYS A 68 1.11 11.43 8.49
C LYS A 68 0.50 12.52 9.37
N ARG A 69 -0.72 12.35 9.89
CA ARG A 69 -1.27 13.27 10.91
C ARG A 69 -0.54 13.17 12.25
N VAL A 70 0.22 12.10 12.47
CA VAL A 70 0.95 11.89 13.73
C VAL A 70 2.28 12.65 13.77
N CYS A 71 2.87 13.08 12.63
CA CYS A 71 4.18 13.76 12.64
C CYS A 71 4.41 14.93 11.65
N ALA A 72 3.52 15.27 10.71
CA ALA A 72 3.82 16.30 9.69
C ALA A 72 3.33 17.71 10.06
N GLY A 73 3.87 18.27 11.14
CA GLY A 73 4.07 19.71 11.26
C GLY A 73 5.31 20.11 10.46
N ARG A 74 5.20 21.18 9.66
CA ARG A 74 6.19 21.77 8.73
C ARG A 74 6.41 21.04 7.39
N VAL A 75 5.70 21.53 6.39
CA VAL A 75 6.19 21.55 5.00
C VAL A 75 7.28 22.64 4.92
N PRO A 76 8.50 22.38 4.42
CA PRO A 76 9.39 23.45 4.03
C PRO A 76 8.86 24.06 2.73
N SER A 77 8.52 25.34 2.79
CA SER A 77 8.22 26.19 1.65
C SER A 77 9.33 26.12 0.61
N LEU A 78 8.98 25.81 -0.64
CA LEU A 78 9.85 26.07 -1.79
C LEU A 78 9.99 27.59 -1.97
N PRO A 79 11.20 28.13 -2.19
CA PRO A 79 11.35 29.52 -2.60
C PRO A 79 10.90 29.71 -4.06
N ALA A 80 10.47 30.94 -4.34
CA ALA A 80 9.95 31.43 -5.62
C ALA A 80 11.00 31.46 -6.75
#